data_AF-A0A940U3D8-F1
#
_entry.id   AF-A0A940U3D8-F1
#
_cell.length_a   1.000
_cell.length_b   1.000
_cell.length_c   1.000
_cell.angle_alpha   90.00
_cell.angle_beta   90.00
_cell.angle_gamma   90.00
#
_symmetry.space_group_name_H-M   'P 1'
#
loop_
_entity.id
_entity.type
_entity.pdbx_description
1 polymer ?
#
loop_
_entity_poly.entity_id
_entity_poly.type
_entity_poly.pdbx_seq_one_letter_code
_entity_poly.pdbx_strand_id
1 'polypeptide(L)'
;MKYKDGVLMTLTVTKWGGAKKLEAQDLGLKADEVPEFMRLGKKLLIPKEEREAFVQTENNARNALERASFPFPVGGARFVPNKVLMKILQELEAYKRVYMDLAASFRDRYHLIREDMLAKYPEHRDKLEPFYPPVQLLGKRFSFEWAVFVIEDASYQAKNGEDVAAAYEKFKASLETQFDKFLSDVVIDLRFQVQETCLKIAERVKAGEIINAHSIGAVHRMIDKFKTLNFIGDQTIESKLEELRGQLNGGRSAEDFKDETARQALREAAEAVARQAAEIG
;
A
#
# COMPACT_ATOMS: atom_id res chain seq x y z
N MET A 1 -1.56 7.15 -26.85
CA MET A 1 -2.30 7.85 -25.77
C MET A 1 -2.46 6.91 -24.58
N LYS A 2 -1.36 6.48 -23.92
CA LYS A 2 -1.38 5.46 -22.85
C LYS A 2 -1.36 6.04 -21.41
N TYR A 3 -1.16 7.35 -21.27
CA TYR A 3 -0.90 8.01 -19.98
C TYR A 3 -2.11 8.69 -19.33
N LYS A 4 -3.27 8.73 -20.00
CA LYS A 4 -4.42 9.55 -19.57
C LYS A 4 -5.35 8.86 -18.58
N ASP A 5 -5.15 7.58 -18.31
CA ASP A 5 -6.09 6.76 -17.53
C ASP A 5 -5.80 6.75 -16.01
N GLY A 6 -4.81 7.53 -15.57
CA GLY A 6 -4.47 7.68 -14.16
C GLY A 6 -3.44 8.76 -13.89
N VAL A 7 -3.04 8.87 -12.63
CA VAL A 7 -2.04 9.83 -12.13
C VAL A 7 -0.97 9.11 -11.33
N LEU A 8 0.22 9.70 -11.22
CA LEU A 8 1.23 9.24 -10.27
C LEU A 8 1.00 9.92 -8.93
N MET A 9 1.11 9.14 -7.86
CA MET A 9 0.96 9.61 -6.49
C MET A 9 2.12 9.16 -5.62
N THR A 10 2.64 10.08 -4.81
CA THR A 10 3.61 9.78 -3.76
C THR A 10 3.02 10.15 -2.40
N LEU A 11 3.18 9.29 -1.40
CA LEU A 11 2.73 9.54 -0.02
C LEU A 11 3.93 9.69 0.90
N THR A 12 4.06 10.87 1.48
CA THR A 12 5.12 11.25 2.42
C THR A 12 4.53 11.49 3.80
N VAL A 13 4.88 10.62 4.74
CA VAL A 13 4.50 10.75 6.14
C VAL A 13 5.79 10.86 6.95
N THR A 14 5.89 11.88 7.80
CA THR A 14 7.05 12.08 8.68
C THR A 14 6.57 12.13 10.12
N LYS A 15 7.35 11.54 11.03
CA LYS A 15 7.11 11.54 12.48
C LYS A 15 8.40 11.71 13.25
N TRP A 16 8.32 12.26 14.46
CA TRP A 16 9.40 12.09 15.42
C TRP A 16 9.39 10.66 15.97
N GLY A 17 10.51 9.95 15.83
CA GLY A 17 10.58 8.54 16.19
C GLY A 17 10.52 8.24 17.69
N GLY A 18 10.60 9.27 18.56
CA GLY A 18 10.52 9.09 20.02
C GLY A 18 11.58 8.13 20.58
N ALA A 19 12.73 8.05 19.93
CA ALA A 19 13.78 7.09 20.22
C ALA A 19 15.14 7.60 19.74
N LYS A 20 16.21 7.17 20.42
CA LYS A 20 17.60 7.43 20.05
C LYS A 20 18.34 6.11 19.91
N LYS A 21 19.44 6.09 19.16
CA LYS A 21 20.34 4.93 19.09
C LYS A 21 20.77 4.54 20.52
N LEU A 22 20.75 3.25 20.80
CA LEU A 22 21.27 2.70 22.05
C LEU A 22 22.79 2.54 21.90
N GLU A 23 23.53 3.09 22.85
CA GLU A 23 24.99 2.98 22.92
C GLU A 23 25.37 1.94 23.98
N ALA A 24 26.55 1.32 23.84
CA ALA A 24 27.01 0.28 24.78
C ALA A 24 27.01 0.77 26.24
N GLN A 25 27.40 2.03 26.44
CA GLN A 25 27.46 2.70 27.75
C GLN A 25 26.09 2.87 28.41
N ASP A 26 25.00 2.88 27.64
CA ASP A 26 23.65 2.91 28.19
C ASP A 26 23.33 1.61 28.95
N LEU A 27 23.97 0.51 28.57
CA LEU A 27 23.84 -0.82 29.19
C LEU A 27 24.99 -1.13 30.18
N GLY A 28 25.86 -0.17 30.46
CA GLY A 28 27.06 -0.38 31.28
C GLY A 28 28.18 -1.15 30.59
N LEU A 29 28.10 -1.30 29.26
CA LEU A 29 29.11 -1.97 28.44
C LEU A 29 30.07 -0.96 27.80
N LYS A 30 31.29 -1.38 27.51
CA LYS A 30 32.22 -0.69 26.62
C LYS A 30 31.92 -1.01 25.16
N ALA A 31 32.39 -0.17 24.24
CA ALA A 31 32.08 -0.32 22.82
C ALA A 31 32.67 -1.60 22.21
N ASP A 32 33.84 -2.03 22.68
CA ASP A 32 34.55 -3.25 22.30
C ASP A 32 33.95 -4.53 22.90
N GLU A 33 33.07 -4.41 23.89
CA GLU A 33 32.33 -5.55 24.46
C GLU A 33 31.11 -5.93 23.63
N VAL A 34 30.72 -5.12 22.63
CA VAL A 34 29.64 -5.45 21.69
C VAL A 34 30.24 -6.18 20.49
N PRO A 35 29.95 -7.48 20.30
CA PRO A 35 30.48 -8.23 19.17
C PRO A 35 30.07 -7.62 17.82
N GLU A 36 30.94 -7.72 16.81
CA GLU A 36 30.73 -7.08 15.49
C GLU A 36 29.43 -7.51 14.80
N PHE A 37 29.01 -8.76 15.00
CA PHE A 37 27.76 -9.31 14.44
C PHE A 37 26.50 -8.77 15.14
N MET A 38 26.62 -8.09 16.27
CA MET A 38 25.50 -7.49 16.99
C MET A 38 25.29 -6.03 16.62
N ARG A 39 24.03 -5.63 16.55
CA ARG A 39 23.60 -4.23 16.38
C ARG A 39 22.72 -3.84 17.55
N LEU A 40 23.18 -2.86 18.33
CA LEU A 40 22.35 -2.26 19.37
C LEU A 40 21.17 -1.52 18.75
N GLY A 41 19.98 -1.72 19.33
CA GLY A 41 18.74 -1.14 18.86
C GLY A 41 18.58 0.33 19.24
N LYS A 42 17.47 0.64 19.92
CA LYS A 42 17.12 2.01 20.27
C LYS A 42 16.72 2.10 21.74
N LYS A 43 17.15 3.17 22.41
CA LYS A 43 16.54 3.63 23.67
C LYS A 43 15.31 4.48 23.35
N LEU A 44 14.22 4.19 24.06
CA LEU A 44 12.93 4.83 23.84
C LEU A 44 12.81 6.06 24.74
N LEU A 45 12.27 7.14 24.18
CA LEU A 45 12.04 8.41 24.87
C LEU A 45 10.55 8.63 25.16
N ILE A 46 9.67 7.82 24.59
CA ILE A 46 8.24 7.87 24.87
C ILE A 46 7.69 6.44 24.94
N PRO A 47 6.53 6.25 25.58
CA PRO A 47 5.85 4.96 25.62
C PRO A 47 5.63 4.35 24.23
N LYS A 48 5.45 3.04 24.20
CA LYS A 48 5.27 2.28 22.95
C LYS A 48 3.98 2.70 22.25
N GLU A 49 2.94 2.91 23.04
CA GLU A 49 1.57 3.23 22.64
C GLU A 49 1.53 4.54 21.84
N GLU A 50 2.23 5.57 22.32
CA GLU A 50 2.33 6.87 21.64
C GLU A 50 3.00 6.73 20.26
N ARG A 51 4.01 5.84 20.12
CA ARG A 51 4.67 5.59 18.82
C ARG A 51 3.80 4.75 17.88
N GLU A 52 3.15 3.74 18.43
CA GLU A 52 2.37 2.79 17.65
C GLU A 52 1.15 3.42 17.00
N ALA A 53 0.51 4.39 17.66
CA ALA A 53 -0.58 5.17 17.07
C ALA A 53 -0.18 5.79 15.72
N PHE A 54 0.96 6.50 15.65
CA PHE A 54 1.46 7.09 14.40
C PHE A 54 1.86 6.04 13.36
N VAL A 55 2.51 4.95 13.79
CA VAL A 55 2.90 3.85 12.90
C VAL A 55 1.67 3.19 12.26
N GLN A 56 0.62 2.97 13.05
CA GLN A 56 -0.60 2.34 12.58
C GLN A 56 -1.33 3.22 11.57
N THR A 57 -1.49 4.51 11.85
CA THR A 57 -2.13 5.45 10.90
C THR A 57 -1.33 5.56 9.60
N GLU A 58 0.01 5.65 9.67
CA GLU A 58 0.86 5.66 8.47
C GLU A 58 0.70 4.36 7.65
N ASN A 59 0.79 3.20 8.30
CA ASN A 59 0.68 1.92 7.63
C ASN A 59 -0.70 1.75 6.98
N ASN A 60 -1.77 2.16 7.67
CA ASN A 60 -3.12 2.09 7.13
C ASN A 60 -3.28 2.95 5.87
N ALA A 61 -2.72 4.17 5.87
CA ALA A 61 -2.73 5.04 4.69
C ALA A 61 -1.90 4.46 3.53
N ARG A 62 -0.70 3.95 3.82
CA ARG A 62 0.16 3.30 2.81
C ARG A 62 -0.54 2.09 2.19
N ASN A 63 -1.14 1.24 3.02
CA ASN A 63 -1.89 0.08 2.58
C ASN A 63 -3.15 0.46 1.78
N ALA A 64 -3.83 1.55 2.14
CA ALA A 64 -4.97 2.06 1.39
C ALA A 64 -4.55 2.49 -0.02
N LEU A 65 -3.46 3.27 -0.13
CA LEU A 65 -2.91 3.64 -1.42
C LEU A 65 -2.47 2.41 -2.21
N GLU A 66 -1.75 1.48 -1.59
CA GLU A 66 -1.27 0.26 -2.23
C GLU A 66 -2.40 -0.60 -2.81
N ARG A 67 -3.52 -0.75 -2.10
CA ARG A 67 -4.69 -1.49 -2.62
C ARG A 67 -5.36 -0.82 -3.81
N ALA A 68 -5.25 0.49 -3.93
CA ALA A 68 -5.91 1.30 -4.97
C ALA A 68 -4.97 1.71 -6.12
N SER A 69 -3.75 1.16 -6.17
CA SER A 69 -2.73 1.62 -7.13
C SER A 69 -1.69 0.56 -7.43
N PHE A 70 -0.91 0.81 -8.46
CA PHE A 70 0.18 -0.07 -8.88
C PHE A 70 1.54 0.58 -8.61
N PRO A 71 2.58 -0.18 -8.22
CA PRO A 71 3.91 0.36 -8.02
C PRO A 71 4.45 0.91 -9.35
N PHE A 72 4.88 2.18 -9.36
CA PHE A 72 5.48 2.77 -10.55
C PHE A 72 7.01 2.54 -10.52
N PRO A 73 7.65 2.22 -11.67
CA PRO A 73 9.08 1.84 -11.70
C PRO A 73 10.05 2.92 -11.19
N VAL A 74 9.63 4.19 -11.17
CA VAL A 74 10.51 5.33 -10.85
C VAL A 74 10.05 6.06 -9.59
N GLY A 75 11.02 6.40 -8.74
CA GLY A 75 10.85 7.40 -7.68
C GLY A 75 9.94 7.00 -6.52
N GLY A 76 9.61 5.72 -6.36
CA GLY A 76 8.70 5.25 -5.31
C GLY A 76 7.26 5.76 -5.46
N ALA A 77 6.91 6.28 -6.64
CA ALA A 77 5.56 6.70 -6.96
C ALA A 77 4.67 5.48 -7.21
N ARG A 78 3.35 5.71 -7.18
CA ARG A 78 2.35 4.70 -7.50
C ARG A 78 1.38 5.25 -8.53
N PHE A 79 1.04 4.43 -9.52
CA PHE A 79 0.05 4.78 -10.53
C PHE A 79 -1.36 4.50 -10.00
N VAL A 80 -2.16 5.56 -9.88
CA VAL A 80 -3.53 5.53 -9.38
C VAL A 80 -4.49 5.71 -10.57
N PRO A 81 -5.31 4.71 -10.91
CA PRO A 81 -6.32 4.87 -11.96
C PRO A 81 -7.34 5.98 -11.65
N ASN A 82 -7.79 6.71 -12.67
CA ASN A 82 -8.76 7.80 -12.51
C ASN A 82 -10.06 7.35 -11.84
N LYS A 83 -10.50 6.12 -12.12
CA LYS A 83 -11.71 5.50 -11.55
C LYS A 83 -11.71 5.46 -10.01
N VAL A 84 -10.53 5.37 -9.38
CA VAL A 84 -10.38 5.30 -7.92
C VAL A 84 -9.84 6.57 -7.29
N LEU A 85 -9.36 7.51 -8.10
CA LEU A 85 -8.63 8.69 -7.61
C LEU A 85 -9.42 9.47 -6.55
N MET A 86 -10.70 9.77 -6.82
CA MET A 86 -11.53 10.51 -5.87
C MET A 86 -11.70 9.77 -4.53
N LYS A 87 -11.88 8.45 -4.59
CA LYS A 87 -12.04 7.62 -3.39
C LYS A 87 -10.77 7.60 -2.55
N ILE A 88 -9.60 7.37 -3.18
CA ILE A 88 -8.34 7.32 -2.44
C ILE A 88 -7.96 8.69 -1.86
N LEU A 89 -8.26 9.80 -2.55
CA LEU A 89 -8.04 11.13 -2.01
C LEU A 89 -8.88 11.38 -0.74
N GLN A 90 -10.14 10.93 -0.72
CA GLN A 90 -10.99 11.02 0.48
C GLN A 90 -10.46 10.15 1.63
N GLU A 91 -10.02 8.92 1.35
CA GLU A 91 -9.42 8.04 2.37
C GLU A 91 -8.12 8.66 2.94
N LEU A 92 -7.24 9.18 2.09
CA LEU A 92 -5.99 9.83 2.52
C LEU A 92 -6.26 11.10 3.34
N GLU A 93 -7.26 11.90 2.98
CA GLU A 93 -7.67 13.07 3.76
C GLU A 93 -8.21 12.65 5.15
N ALA A 94 -8.98 11.57 5.24
CA ALA A 94 -9.43 11.04 6.52
C ALA A 94 -8.25 10.58 7.39
N TYR A 95 -7.28 9.85 6.82
CA TYR A 95 -6.06 9.46 7.54
C TYR A 95 -5.22 10.67 7.95
N LYS A 96 -5.12 11.69 7.08
CA LYS A 96 -4.43 12.95 7.39
C LYS A 96 -5.05 13.64 8.60
N ARG A 97 -6.38 13.75 8.68
CA ARG A 97 -7.06 14.33 9.85
C ARG A 97 -6.72 13.57 11.13
N VAL A 98 -6.91 12.25 11.13
CA VAL A 98 -6.56 11.40 12.28
C VAL A 98 -5.10 11.59 12.69
N TYR A 99 -4.18 11.61 11.72
CA TYR A 99 -2.76 11.79 11.97
C TYR A 99 -2.44 13.16 12.58
N MET A 100 -3.04 14.22 12.05
CA MET A 100 -2.82 15.58 12.52
C MET A 100 -3.44 15.82 13.91
N ASP A 101 -4.58 15.19 14.20
CA ASP A 101 -5.20 15.20 15.53
C ASP A 101 -4.33 14.46 16.56
N LEU A 102 -3.77 13.30 16.18
CA LEU A 102 -2.78 12.58 16.99
C LEU A 102 -1.55 13.46 17.26
N ALA A 103 -1.03 14.15 16.25
CA ALA A 103 0.11 15.04 16.39
C ALA A 103 -0.20 16.27 17.26
N ALA A 104 -1.41 16.81 17.20
CA ALA A 104 -1.87 17.89 18.08
C ALA A 104 -1.96 17.40 19.53
N SER A 105 -2.69 16.30 19.78
CA SER A 105 -2.84 15.71 21.11
C SER A 105 -1.49 15.33 21.73
N PHE A 106 -0.59 14.74 20.94
CA PHE A 106 0.75 14.40 21.39
C PHE A 106 1.55 15.63 21.83
N ARG A 107 1.46 16.74 21.08
CA ARG A 107 2.15 18.00 21.45
C ARG A 107 1.60 18.58 22.75
N ASP A 108 0.28 18.59 22.91
CA ASP A 108 -0.36 19.12 24.12
C ASP A 108 0.04 18.32 25.36
N ARG A 109 0.10 16.98 25.22
CA ARG A 109 0.48 16.05 26.29
C ARG A 109 1.98 15.79 26.39
N TYR A 110 2.81 16.40 25.54
CA TYR A 110 4.23 16.05 25.41
C TYR A 110 4.99 16.15 26.73
N HIS A 111 4.73 17.22 27.49
CA HIS A 111 5.35 17.46 28.78
C HIS A 111 4.98 16.38 29.81
N LEU A 112 3.71 15.95 29.85
CA LEU A 112 3.25 14.87 30.73
C LEU A 112 3.92 13.55 30.35
N ILE A 113 3.89 13.19 29.05
CA ILE A 113 4.50 11.96 28.55
C ILE A 113 6.00 11.91 28.87
N ARG A 114 6.70 13.04 28.73
CA ARG A 114 8.11 13.18 29.09
C ARG A 114 8.33 12.97 30.58
N GLU A 115 7.61 13.68 31.44
CA GLU A 115 7.80 13.57 32.90
C GLU A 115 7.43 12.17 33.40
N ASP A 116 6.36 11.55 32.89
CA ASP A 116 5.98 10.18 33.23
C ASP A 116 7.10 9.19 32.86
N MET A 117 7.69 9.34 31.67
CA MET A 117 8.79 8.49 31.21
C MET A 117 10.06 8.67 32.06
N LEU A 118 10.40 9.91 32.43
CA LEU A 118 11.56 10.20 33.27
C LEU A 118 11.34 9.77 34.73
N ALA A 119 10.14 9.93 35.27
CA ALA A 119 9.77 9.50 36.62
C ALA A 119 9.76 7.97 36.76
N LYS A 120 9.45 7.24 35.67
CA LYS A 120 9.53 5.78 35.64
C LYS A 120 10.96 5.25 35.72
N TYR A 121 11.94 6.02 35.26
CA TYR A 121 13.36 5.63 35.21
C TYR A 121 14.27 6.72 35.79
N PRO A 122 14.16 7.02 37.10
CA PRO A 122 14.85 8.16 37.72
C PRO A 122 16.37 8.06 37.60
N GLU A 123 16.94 6.86 37.70
CA GLU A 123 18.39 6.60 37.55
C GLU A 123 18.92 6.82 36.13
N HIS A 124 18.04 6.97 35.15
CA HIS A 124 18.39 7.21 33.75
C HIS A 124 17.98 8.60 33.27
N ARG A 125 17.44 9.46 34.16
CA ARG A 125 16.94 10.80 33.82
C ARG A 125 17.99 11.62 33.09
N ASP A 126 19.18 11.76 33.67
CA ASP A 126 20.29 12.54 33.09
C ASP A 126 20.75 12.01 31.73
N LYS A 127 20.58 10.71 31.48
CA LYS A 127 20.92 10.08 30.20
C LYS A 127 19.83 10.26 29.15
N LEU A 128 18.57 10.40 29.54
CA LEU A 128 17.42 10.47 28.61
C LEU A 128 17.03 11.92 28.30
N GLU A 129 17.02 12.78 29.31
CA GLU A 129 16.55 14.17 29.25
C GLU A 129 17.17 14.99 28.10
N PRO A 130 18.48 14.91 27.81
CA PRO A 130 19.10 15.67 26.71
C PRO A 130 18.59 15.29 25.30
N PHE A 131 17.95 14.13 25.14
CA PHE A 131 17.47 13.66 23.85
C PHE A 131 16.02 14.07 23.54
N TYR A 132 15.32 14.71 24.48
CA TYR A 132 13.98 15.25 24.25
C TYR A 132 14.07 16.59 23.51
N PRO A 133 13.50 16.71 22.30
CA PRO A 133 13.44 17.99 21.61
C PRO A 133 12.48 18.97 22.30
N PRO A 134 12.73 20.29 22.24
CA PRO A 134 11.73 21.29 22.60
C PRO A 134 10.42 21.10 21.83
N VAL A 135 9.28 21.35 22.49
CA VAL A 135 7.94 21.13 21.91
C VAL A 135 7.71 21.95 20.63
N GLN A 136 8.34 23.11 20.52
CA GLN A 136 8.27 23.99 19.35
C GLN A 136 8.89 23.35 18.10
N LEU A 137 9.85 22.43 18.27
CA LEU A 137 10.48 21.70 17.17
C LEU A 137 9.72 20.45 16.76
N LEU A 138 8.80 19.96 17.60
CA LEU A 138 8.03 18.74 17.30
C LEU A 138 7.05 18.96 16.17
N GLY A 139 6.39 20.13 16.08
CA GLY A 139 5.37 20.38 15.06
C GLY A 139 5.84 20.15 13.62
N LYS A 140 7.08 20.52 13.30
CA LYS A 140 7.65 20.33 11.95
C LYS A 140 8.10 18.89 11.66
N ARG A 141 8.13 18.02 12.67
CA ARG A 141 8.53 16.61 12.54
C ARG A 141 7.36 15.67 12.28
N PHE A 142 6.14 16.19 12.34
CA PHE A 142 4.93 15.46 12.01
C PHE A 142 4.33 16.08 10.75
N SER A 143 4.34 15.33 9.66
CA SER A 143 3.69 15.72 8.41
C SER A 143 3.01 14.53 7.77
N PHE A 144 1.94 14.81 7.02
CA PHE A 144 1.23 13.83 6.24
C PHE A 144 0.79 14.51 4.95
N GLU A 145 1.53 14.24 3.87
CA GLU A 145 1.36 14.91 2.60
C GLU A 145 1.42 13.90 1.46
N TRP A 146 0.72 14.21 0.37
CA TRP A 146 0.85 13.48 -0.88
C TRP A 146 0.99 14.46 -2.04
N ALA A 147 1.72 14.04 -3.06
CA ALA A 147 1.84 14.77 -4.32
C ALA A 147 1.18 13.96 -5.43
N VAL A 148 0.48 14.66 -6.32
CA VAL A 148 -0.16 14.09 -7.51
C VAL A 148 0.50 14.67 -8.74
N PHE A 149 0.95 13.81 -9.65
CA PHE A 149 1.58 14.18 -10.91
C PHE A 149 0.76 13.61 -12.06
N VAL A 150 0.43 14.45 -13.02
CA VAL A 150 -0.18 14.00 -14.28
C VAL A 150 0.96 13.66 -15.24
N ILE A 151 0.89 12.48 -15.86
CA ILE A 151 1.84 12.12 -16.91
C ILE A 151 1.32 12.76 -18.21
N GLU A 152 1.84 13.95 -18.52
CA GLU A 152 1.61 14.57 -19.81
C GLU A 152 2.75 14.23 -20.77
N ASP A 153 2.43 14.19 -22.06
CA ASP A 153 3.41 14.04 -23.14
C ASP A 153 4.18 15.37 -23.24
N ALA A 154 5.16 15.55 -22.38
CA ALA A 154 5.87 16.81 -22.26
C ALA A 154 6.78 17.00 -23.48
N SER A 155 6.36 17.88 -24.40
CA SER A 155 7.23 18.42 -25.43
C SER A 155 8.21 19.40 -24.77
N TYR A 156 9.44 18.96 -24.50
CA TYR A 156 10.47 19.84 -23.98
C TYR A 156 11.00 20.74 -25.09
N GLN A 157 10.76 22.05 -24.99
CA GLN A 157 11.48 23.03 -25.79
C GLN A 157 12.72 23.47 -25.01
N ALA A 158 13.84 22.81 -25.29
CA ALA A 158 15.12 23.13 -24.68
C ALA A 158 15.49 24.60 -24.96
N LYS A 159 15.57 25.42 -23.91
CA LYS A 159 16.09 26.79 -24.04
C LYS A 159 17.61 26.88 -23.92
N ASN A 160 18.34 25.79 -23.64
CA ASN A 160 19.80 25.79 -23.58
C ASN A 160 20.38 24.38 -23.84
N GLY A 161 21.22 24.24 -24.87
CA GLY A 161 22.18 23.14 -25.10
C GLY A 161 21.64 21.83 -25.70
N GLU A 162 22.30 21.33 -26.77
CA GLU A 162 22.05 20.02 -27.41
C GLU A 162 22.11 18.84 -26.42
N ASP A 163 23.02 18.88 -25.44
CA ASP A 163 23.21 17.81 -24.45
C ASP A 163 22.00 17.62 -23.51
N VAL A 164 21.30 18.71 -23.18
CA VAL A 164 20.12 18.66 -22.29
C VAL A 164 18.91 18.13 -23.06
N ALA A 165 18.76 18.49 -24.34
CA ALA A 165 17.72 17.94 -25.20
C ALA A 165 17.93 16.43 -25.44
N ALA A 166 19.16 16.01 -25.74
CA ALA A 166 19.49 14.58 -25.92
C ALA A 166 19.31 13.77 -24.62
N ALA A 167 19.64 14.34 -23.46
CA ALA A 167 19.36 13.71 -22.16
C ALA A 167 17.85 13.58 -21.90
N TYR A 168 17.07 14.59 -22.28
CA TYR A 168 15.62 14.57 -22.16
C TYR A 168 14.99 13.51 -23.07
N GLU A 169 15.39 13.43 -24.34
CA GLU A 169 14.90 12.41 -25.27
C GLU A 169 15.24 10.99 -24.80
N LYS A 170 16.45 10.76 -24.27
CA LYS A 170 16.84 9.48 -23.66
C LYS A 170 15.99 9.16 -22.43
N PHE A 171 15.72 10.15 -21.58
CA PHE A 171 14.85 9.97 -20.41
C PHE A 171 13.42 9.65 -20.83
N LYS A 172 12.88 10.34 -21.84
CA LYS A 172 11.55 10.08 -22.40
C LYS A 172 11.45 8.66 -22.97
N ALA A 173 12.39 8.25 -23.83
CA ALA A 173 12.41 6.90 -24.39
C ALA A 173 12.55 5.81 -23.31
N SER A 174 13.35 6.09 -22.27
CA SER A 174 13.46 5.19 -21.12
C SER A 174 12.17 5.12 -20.31
N LEU A 175 11.49 6.26 -20.08
CA LEU A 175 10.19 6.30 -19.43
C LEU A 175 9.13 5.55 -20.22
N GLU A 176 9.08 5.70 -21.54
CA GLU A 176 8.15 4.96 -22.41
C GLU A 176 8.38 3.44 -22.31
N THR A 177 9.64 3.01 -22.37
CA THR A 177 10.01 1.59 -22.21
C THR A 177 9.61 1.07 -20.83
N GLN A 178 9.88 1.84 -19.77
CA GLN A 178 9.51 1.48 -18.41
C GLN A 178 7.99 1.48 -18.20
N PHE A 179 7.27 2.37 -18.87
CA PHE A 179 5.81 2.43 -18.82
C PHE A 179 5.18 1.24 -19.53
N ASP A 180 5.67 0.87 -20.72
CA ASP A 180 5.18 -0.29 -21.44
C ASP A 180 5.44 -1.59 -20.68
N LYS A 181 6.63 -1.70 -20.07
CA LYS A 181 6.93 -2.80 -19.15
C LYS A 181 5.98 -2.80 -17.95
N PHE A 182 5.77 -1.64 -17.32
CA PHE A 182 4.86 -1.48 -16.19
C PHE A 182 3.42 -1.89 -16.56
N LEU A 183 2.90 -1.47 -17.72
CA LEU A 183 1.58 -1.88 -18.19
C LEU A 183 1.48 -3.39 -18.34
N SER A 184 2.50 -4.02 -18.94
CA SER A 184 2.57 -5.48 -19.09
C SER A 184 2.57 -6.17 -17.72
N ASP A 185 3.42 -5.71 -16.79
CA ASP A 185 3.53 -6.25 -15.44
C ASP A 185 2.20 -6.12 -14.67
N VAL A 186 1.47 -5.00 -14.84
CA VAL A 186 0.14 -4.81 -14.24
C VAL A 186 -0.91 -5.76 -14.82
N VAL A 187 -0.93 -5.98 -16.14
CA VAL A 187 -1.85 -6.96 -16.76
C VAL A 187 -1.57 -8.35 -16.20
N ILE A 188 -0.30 -8.74 -16.15
CA ILE A 188 0.12 -10.04 -15.63
C ILE A 188 -0.30 -10.20 -14.17
N ASP A 189 -0.04 -9.21 -13.31
CA ASP A 189 -0.42 -9.26 -11.89
C ASP A 189 -1.94 -9.33 -11.69
N LEU A 190 -2.72 -8.51 -12.42
CA LEU A 190 -4.18 -8.55 -12.35
C LEU A 190 -4.74 -9.91 -12.79
N ARG A 191 -4.25 -10.44 -13.92
CA ARG A 191 -4.67 -11.75 -14.43
C ARG A 191 -4.24 -12.88 -13.51
N PHE A 192 -3.04 -12.82 -12.94
CA PHE A 192 -2.57 -13.80 -11.97
C PHE A 192 -3.46 -13.84 -10.72
N GLN A 193 -3.85 -12.68 -10.17
CA GLN A 193 -4.75 -12.62 -9.01
C GLN A 193 -6.15 -13.19 -9.32
N VAL A 194 -6.66 -12.93 -10.53
CA VAL A 194 -7.90 -13.53 -11.03
C VAL A 194 -7.77 -15.05 -11.10
N GLN A 195 -6.72 -15.54 -11.75
CA GLN A 195 -6.43 -16.97 -11.91
C GLN A 195 -6.33 -17.67 -10.56
N GLU A 196 -5.51 -17.13 -9.64
CA GLU A 196 -5.27 -17.71 -8.33
C GLU A 196 -6.57 -17.82 -7.52
N THR A 197 -7.40 -16.77 -7.53
CA THR A 197 -8.67 -16.76 -6.80
C THR A 197 -9.67 -17.77 -7.39
N CYS A 198 -9.78 -17.83 -8.73
CA CYS A 198 -10.67 -18.76 -9.41
C CYS A 198 -10.23 -20.23 -9.23
N LEU A 199 -8.93 -20.53 -9.33
CA LEU A 199 -8.40 -21.88 -9.11
C LEU A 199 -8.64 -22.35 -7.68
N LYS A 200 -8.38 -21.51 -6.68
CA LYS A 200 -8.65 -21.85 -5.27
C LYS A 200 -10.10 -22.27 -5.03
N ILE A 201 -11.06 -21.70 -5.76
CA ILE A 201 -12.47 -22.08 -5.61
C ILE A 201 -12.80 -23.34 -6.40
N ALA A 202 -12.30 -23.48 -7.62
CA ALA A 202 -12.46 -24.70 -8.39
C ALA A 202 -11.90 -25.94 -7.65
N GLU A 203 -10.72 -25.80 -7.02
CA GLU A 203 -10.09 -26.85 -6.22
C GLU A 203 -10.94 -27.23 -5.00
N ARG A 204 -11.49 -26.26 -4.28
CA ARG A 204 -12.36 -26.52 -3.12
C ARG A 204 -13.66 -27.22 -3.50
N VAL A 205 -14.26 -26.81 -4.62
CA VAL A 205 -15.43 -27.52 -5.18
C VAL A 205 -15.06 -28.96 -5.54
N LYS A 206 -13.92 -29.17 -6.21
CA LYS A 206 -13.42 -30.50 -6.60
C LYS A 206 -13.12 -31.40 -5.39
N ALA A 207 -12.64 -30.83 -4.29
CA ALA A 207 -12.40 -31.53 -3.03
C ALA A 207 -13.70 -31.87 -2.26
N GLY A 208 -14.87 -31.44 -2.75
CA GLY A 208 -16.16 -31.62 -2.09
C GLY A 208 -16.37 -30.72 -0.88
N GLU A 209 -15.55 -29.68 -0.71
CA GLU A 209 -15.65 -28.74 0.40
C GLU A 209 -16.91 -27.88 0.29
N ILE A 210 -17.44 -27.49 1.45
CA ILE A 210 -18.58 -26.56 1.51
C ILE A 210 -18.09 -25.16 1.12
N ILE A 211 -18.64 -24.64 0.02
CA ILE A 211 -18.43 -23.26 -0.42
C ILE A 211 -19.24 -22.33 0.48
N ASN A 212 -18.57 -21.76 1.46
CA ASN A 212 -19.16 -20.84 2.42
C ASN A 212 -19.22 -19.40 1.88
N ALA A 213 -19.99 -18.54 2.56
CA ALA A 213 -20.13 -17.13 2.21
C ALA A 213 -18.80 -16.37 2.15
N HIS A 214 -17.79 -16.80 2.93
CA HIS A 214 -16.46 -16.19 2.90
C HIS A 214 -15.75 -16.40 1.56
N SER A 215 -15.89 -17.59 0.97
CA SER A 215 -15.28 -17.97 -0.31
C SER A 215 -15.93 -17.21 -1.47
N ILE A 216 -17.26 -17.13 -1.46
CA ILE A 216 -18.04 -16.34 -2.42
C ILE A 216 -17.67 -14.85 -2.30
N GLY A 217 -17.58 -14.35 -1.07
CA GLY A 217 -17.13 -12.98 -0.80
C GLY A 217 -15.70 -12.71 -1.30
N ALA A 218 -14.81 -13.69 -1.31
CA ALA A 218 -13.46 -13.53 -1.87
C ALA A 218 -13.48 -13.31 -3.39
N VAL A 219 -14.34 -14.03 -4.12
CA VAL A 219 -14.54 -13.81 -5.56
C VAL A 219 -15.10 -12.44 -5.82
N HIS A 220 -16.16 -12.04 -5.12
CA HIS A 220 -16.75 -10.72 -5.30
C HIS A 220 -15.73 -9.61 -5.07
N ARG A 221 -14.94 -9.71 -4.00
CA ARG A 221 -13.86 -8.74 -3.74
C ARG A 221 -12.82 -8.71 -4.86
N MET A 222 -12.45 -9.86 -5.41
CA MET A 222 -11.51 -9.95 -6.54
C MET A 222 -12.10 -9.33 -7.81
N ILE A 223 -13.36 -9.62 -8.14
CA ILE A 223 -14.07 -9.05 -9.30
C ILE A 223 -14.17 -7.53 -9.16
N ASP A 224 -14.62 -7.05 -7.99
CA ASP A 224 -14.75 -5.63 -7.73
C ASP A 224 -13.38 -4.94 -7.79
N LYS A 225 -12.32 -5.56 -7.24
CA LYS A 225 -10.94 -5.06 -7.35
C LYS A 225 -10.49 -4.99 -8.81
N PHE A 226 -10.70 -6.06 -9.58
CA PHE A 226 -10.33 -6.10 -10.99
C PHE A 226 -11.03 -4.97 -11.76
N LYS A 227 -12.36 -4.84 -11.68
CA LYS A 227 -13.12 -3.77 -12.35
C LYS A 227 -12.64 -2.37 -11.98
N THR A 228 -12.38 -2.19 -10.70
CA THR A 228 -11.94 -0.92 -10.12
C THR A 228 -10.55 -0.53 -10.67
N LEU A 229 -9.67 -1.50 -10.88
CA LEU A 229 -8.30 -1.30 -11.32
C LEU A 229 -8.06 -1.55 -12.82
N ASN A 230 -9.05 -2.07 -13.56
CA ASN A 230 -8.98 -2.35 -15.00
C ASN A 230 -9.00 -1.04 -15.79
N PHE A 231 -7.88 -0.32 -15.76
CA PHE A 231 -7.67 0.90 -16.55
C PHE A 231 -7.16 0.59 -17.96
N ILE A 232 -6.54 -0.58 -18.15
CA ILE A 232 -6.02 -1.06 -19.43
C ILE A 232 -7.17 -1.53 -20.34
N GLY A 233 -8.35 -1.80 -19.77
CA GLY A 233 -9.55 -2.13 -20.53
C GLY A 233 -9.55 -3.56 -21.04
N ASP A 234 -9.11 -4.51 -20.22
CA ASP A 234 -9.18 -5.95 -20.53
C ASP A 234 -10.64 -6.43 -20.48
N GLN A 235 -11.36 -6.18 -21.57
CA GLN A 235 -12.79 -6.50 -21.70
C GLN A 235 -13.06 -8.00 -21.70
N THR A 236 -12.10 -8.81 -22.16
CA THR A 236 -12.24 -10.26 -22.21
C THR A 236 -12.32 -10.85 -20.81
N ILE A 237 -11.39 -10.49 -19.92
CA ILE A 237 -11.43 -10.94 -18.53
C ILE A 237 -12.61 -10.30 -17.79
N GLU A 238 -12.90 -9.02 -18.03
CA GLU A 238 -14.03 -8.34 -17.40
C GLU A 238 -15.38 -9.02 -17.71
N SER A 239 -15.62 -9.40 -18.97
CA SER A 239 -16.84 -10.12 -19.37
C SER A 239 -16.98 -11.47 -18.67
N LYS A 240 -15.92 -12.27 -18.65
CA LYS A 240 -15.93 -13.59 -17.98
C LYS A 240 -16.12 -13.49 -16.47
N LEU A 241 -15.52 -12.47 -15.84
CA LEU A 241 -15.73 -12.21 -14.42
C LEU A 241 -17.18 -11.84 -14.11
N GLU A 242 -17.88 -11.16 -15.02
CA GLU A 242 -19.29 -10.86 -14.85
C GLU A 242 -20.23 -12.04 -15.11
N GLU A 243 -19.88 -12.93 -16.03
CA GLU A 243 -20.56 -14.22 -16.15
C GLU A 243 -20.42 -15.03 -14.86
N LEU A 244 -19.21 -15.11 -14.29
CA LEU A 244 -18.96 -15.76 -13.01
C LEU A 244 -19.74 -15.10 -11.87
N ARG A 245 -19.80 -13.76 -11.84
CA ARG A 245 -20.60 -13.01 -10.86
C ARG A 245 -22.08 -13.35 -10.96
N GLY A 246 -22.62 -13.43 -12.18
CA GLY A 246 -24.01 -13.79 -12.44
C GLY A 246 -24.39 -15.16 -11.87
N GLN A 247 -23.49 -16.15 -12.01
CA GLN A 247 -23.70 -17.48 -11.44
C GLN A 247 -23.66 -17.50 -9.90
N LEU A 248 -22.92 -16.59 -9.28
CA LEU A 248 -22.86 -16.44 -7.82
C LEU A 248 -24.07 -15.67 -7.26
N ASN A 249 -24.58 -14.68 -8.00
CA ASN A 249 -25.65 -13.78 -7.55
C ASN A 249 -27.08 -14.28 -7.80
N GLY A 250 -27.27 -15.46 -8.40
CA GLY A 250 -28.59 -16.04 -8.71
C GLY A 250 -29.43 -16.48 -7.49
N GLY A 251 -29.33 -15.80 -6.35
CA GLY A 251 -30.07 -16.10 -5.12
C GLY A 251 -29.46 -17.22 -4.26
N ARG A 252 -28.22 -17.63 -4.55
CA ARG A 252 -27.57 -18.77 -3.91
C ARG A 252 -26.82 -18.38 -2.63
N SER A 253 -27.41 -18.68 -1.49
CA SER A 253 -26.71 -18.77 -0.20
C SER A 253 -25.69 -19.92 -0.21
N ALA A 254 -24.83 -20.01 0.81
CA ALA A 254 -23.93 -21.18 0.97
C ALA A 254 -24.70 -22.53 1.00
N GLU A 255 -26.01 -22.50 1.27
CA GLU A 255 -26.88 -23.68 1.29
C GLU A 255 -27.31 -24.13 -0.12
N ASP A 256 -27.30 -23.24 -1.12
CA ASP A 256 -27.71 -23.55 -2.49
C ASP A 256 -26.59 -24.23 -3.30
N PHE A 257 -25.36 -24.19 -2.79
CA PHE A 257 -24.25 -25.04 -3.23
C PHE A 257 -24.27 -26.41 -2.53
N LYS A 258 -25.42 -26.90 -2.07
CA LYS A 258 -25.62 -28.32 -1.74
C LYS A 258 -25.96 -29.16 -2.98
N ASP A 259 -26.46 -28.53 -4.03
CA ASP A 259 -26.73 -29.17 -5.32
C ASP A 259 -25.43 -29.39 -6.12
N GLU A 260 -25.19 -30.63 -6.51
CA GLU A 260 -24.00 -31.04 -7.26
C GLU A 260 -23.93 -30.37 -8.64
N THR A 261 -25.08 -30.10 -9.27
CA THR A 261 -25.13 -29.40 -10.56
C THR A 261 -24.69 -27.94 -10.44
N ALA A 262 -25.08 -27.27 -9.36
CA ALA A 262 -24.69 -25.90 -9.05
C ALA A 262 -23.18 -25.79 -8.74
N ARG A 263 -22.62 -26.79 -8.03
CA ARG A 263 -21.18 -26.91 -7.77
C ARG A 263 -20.40 -27.10 -9.06
N GLN A 264 -20.84 -28.02 -9.90
CA GLN A 264 -20.15 -28.33 -11.15
C GLN A 264 -20.15 -27.12 -12.10
N ALA A 265 -21.27 -26.41 -12.25
CA ALA A 265 -21.35 -25.19 -13.06
C ALA A 265 -20.41 -24.08 -12.54
N LEU A 266 -20.37 -23.85 -11.22
CA LEU A 266 -19.45 -22.88 -10.62
C LEU A 266 -17.99 -23.24 -10.88
N ARG A 267 -17.64 -24.52 -10.74
CA ARG A 267 -16.30 -25.02 -11.00
C ARG A 267 -15.90 -24.79 -12.46
N GLU A 268 -16.75 -25.16 -13.40
CA GLU A 268 -16.48 -24.98 -14.83
C GLU A 268 -16.30 -23.51 -15.19
N ALA A 269 -17.14 -22.62 -14.65
CA ALA A 269 -17.00 -21.18 -14.85
C ALA A 269 -15.70 -20.64 -14.25
N ALA A 270 -15.34 -21.04 -13.03
CA ALA A 270 -14.09 -20.64 -12.38
C ALA A 270 -12.86 -21.16 -13.14
N GLU A 271 -12.86 -22.41 -13.60
CA GLU A 271 -11.79 -22.98 -14.43
C GLU A 271 -11.71 -22.30 -15.80
N ALA A 272 -12.83 -21.90 -16.40
CA ALA A 272 -12.85 -21.16 -17.67
C ALA A 272 -12.27 -19.74 -17.54
N VAL A 273 -12.57 -19.04 -16.44
CA VAL A 273 -12.00 -17.73 -16.12
C VAL A 273 -10.50 -17.87 -15.84
N ALA A 274 -10.11 -18.85 -15.03
CA ALA A 274 -8.71 -19.10 -14.70
C ALA A 274 -7.87 -19.43 -15.93
N ARG A 275 -8.38 -20.27 -16.85
CA ARG A 275 -7.72 -20.56 -18.13
C ARG A 275 -7.54 -19.31 -18.98
N GLN A 276 -8.57 -18.47 -19.08
CA GLN A 276 -8.47 -17.22 -19.84
C GLN A 276 -7.46 -16.26 -19.24
N ALA A 277 -7.40 -16.18 -17.91
CA ALA A 277 -6.42 -15.36 -17.21
C ALA A 277 -4.98 -15.90 -17.38
N ALA A 278 -4.83 -17.22 -17.57
CA ALA A 278 -3.55 -17.88 -17.81
C ALA A 278 -3.03 -17.76 -19.25
N GLU A 279 -3.88 -17.38 -20.20
CA GLU A 279 -3.44 -17.01 -21.55
C GLU A 279 -2.71 -15.66 -21.46
N ILE A 280 -1.42 -15.74 -21.09
CA ILE A 280 -0.50 -14.61 -21.06
C ILE A 280 -0.40 -14.09 -22.51
N GLY A 281 -0.88 -12.87 -22.73
CA GLY A 281 -0.67 -12.13 -23.99
C GLY A 281 0.72 -11.52 -24.01
#